data_AF-A0A452Z0E9-F1
#
_entry.id   AF-A0A452Z0E9-F1
#
_cell.length_a   1.000
_cell.length_b   1.000
_cell.length_c   1.000
_cell.angle_alpha   90.00
_cell.angle_beta   90.00
_cell.angle_gamma   90.00
#
_symmetry.space_group_name_H-M   'P 1'
#
loop_
_entity.id
_entity.type
_entity.pdbx_description
1 polymer ?
#
loop_
_entity_poly.entity_id
_entity_poly.type
_entity_poly.pdbx_seq_one_letter_code
_entity_poly.pdbx_strand_id
1 'polypeptide(L)'
;DHLIKQPGYQDLIFPLATCIVMSGAYEDDFDKADEIIYTGEGGNNLLGNGHQKTEQTLLRGNLALKNSKDNGNPIRVIRGHIEKNSYTGKVYTYDGLYKVVDCLSEKGVRGHLVFKFRLKRLEGQPPLTTSRVEFTISS
;
A
#
# COMPACT_ATOMS: atom_id res chain seq x y z
N ASP A 1 -25.43 26.74 15.92
CA ASP A 1 -24.43 25.72 15.61
C ASP A 1 -23.70 25.97 14.31
N HIS A 2 -22.59 26.70 14.40
CA HIS A 2 -21.70 26.94 13.28
C HIS A 2 -20.59 25.89 13.28
N LEU A 3 -20.81 24.78 12.58
CA LEU A 3 -19.72 23.90 12.20
C LEU A 3 -18.81 24.69 11.25
N ILE A 4 -17.64 25.09 11.77
CA ILE A 4 -16.55 25.64 10.96
C ILE A 4 -16.23 24.59 9.90
N LYS A 5 -16.65 24.83 8.65
CA LYS A 5 -16.14 24.06 7.51
C LYS A 5 -14.64 24.27 7.49
N GLN A 6 -13.86 23.24 7.80
CA GLN A 6 -12.41 23.34 7.71
C GLN A 6 -12.05 23.68 6.25
N PRO A 7 -11.41 24.83 5.99
CA PRO A 7 -10.96 25.18 4.66
C PRO A 7 -9.86 24.18 4.27
N GLY A 8 -10.02 23.49 3.14
CA GLY A 8 -9.01 22.56 2.61
C GLY A 8 -9.51 21.20 2.13
N TYR A 9 -10.75 20.81 2.45
CA TYR A 9 -11.31 19.53 1.98
C TYR A 9 -12.21 19.63 0.73
N GLN A 10 -12.61 20.85 0.31
CA GLN A 10 -13.53 21.03 -0.82
C GLN A 10 -12.90 20.69 -2.17
N ASP A 11 -11.58 20.82 -2.30
CA ASP A 11 -10.86 20.62 -3.57
C ASP A 11 -10.26 19.21 -3.71
N LEU A 12 -10.50 18.32 -2.74
CA LEU A 12 -9.95 16.98 -2.76
C LEU A 12 -10.80 16.05 -3.64
N ILE A 13 -10.12 15.27 -4.47
CA ILE A 13 -10.74 14.19 -5.25
C ILE A 13 -10.92 12.96 -4.35
N PHE A 14 -12.16 12.53 -4.14
CA PHE A 14 -12.49 11.34 -3.35
C PHE A 14 -12.77 10.11 -4.25
N PRO A 15 -12.57 8.87 -3.75
CA PRO A 15 -12.10 8.51 -2.40
C PRO A 15 -10.61 8.80 -2.18
N LEU A 16 -10.20 8.81 -0.91
CA LEU A 16 -8.81 9.00 -0.47
C LEU A 16 -8.31 7.79 0.31
N ALA A 17 -7.07 7.39 0.05
CA ALA A 17 -6.37 6.40 0.84
C ALA A 17 -5.71 7.09 2.03
N THR A 18 -5.82 6.50 3.22
CA THR A 18 -5.23 7.05 4.46
C THR A 18 -4.21 6.11 5.10
N CYS A 19 -4.26 4.82 4.76
CA CYS A 19 -3.36 3.79 5.26
C CYS A 19 -3.26 2.66 4.25
N ILE A 20 -2.09 2.05 4.15
CA ILE A 20 -1.88 0.74 3.53
C ILE A 20 -1.21 -0.21 4.51
N VAL A 21 -1.40 -1.51 4.30
CA VAL A 21 -0.76 -2.56 5.09
C VAL A 21 0.00 -3.49 4.15
N MET A 22 1.33 -3.51 4.29
CA MET A 22 2.19 -4.44 3.58
C MET A 22 2.34 -5.71 4.41
N SER A 23 1.76 -6.81 3.94
CA SER A 23 1.73 -8.08 4.68
C SER A 23 2.33 -9.27 3.91
N GLY A 24 2.89 -9.01 2.72
CA GLY A 24 3.48 -10.03 1.86
C GLY A 24 2.48 -10.89 1.11
N ALA A 25 1.25 -10.39 0.96
CA ALA A 25 0.19 -11.10 0.26
C ALA A 25 0.28 -11.00 -1.27
N TYR A 26 1.16 -10.14 -1.80
CA TYR A 26 1.31 -9.85 -3.21
C TYR A 26 2.74 -10.12 -3.67
N GLU A 27 2.87 -10.96 -4.70
CA GLU A 27 4.15 -11.38 -5.29
C GLU A 27 4.94 -10.24 -5.95
N ASP A 28 4.25 -9.16 -6.30
CA ASP A 28 4.76 -8.01 -7.04
C ASP A 28 5.22 -6.84 -6.14
N ASP A 29 5.06 -6.94 -4.81
CA ASP A 29 5.45 -5.87 -3.90
C ASP A 29 6.97 -5.74 -3.83
N PHE A 30 7.47 -4.51 -3.90
CA PHE A 30 8.90 -4.22 -3.79
C PHE A 30 9.16 -3.21 -2.68
N ASP A 31 9.98 -3.59 -1.71
CA ASP A 31 10.26 -2.78 -0.53
C ASP A 31 11.75 -2.37 -0.45
N LYS A 32 12.03 -1.09 -0.72
CA LYS A 32 13.31 -0.42 -0.48
C LYS A 32 13.27 0.49 0.74
N ALA A 33 12.43 0.17 1.74
CA ALA A 33 12.25 0.92 2.97
C ALA A 33 11.66 2.32 2.74
N ASP A 34 12.44 3.27 2.23
CA ASP A 34 11.99 4.63 1.93
C ASP A 34 11.20 4.73 0.62
N GLU A 35 11.36 3.76 -0.28
CA GLU A 35 10.60 3.65 -1.52
C GLU A 35 9.93 2.27 -1.61
N ILE A 36 8.63 2.28 -1.87
CA ILE A 36 7.78 1.09 -1.92
C ILE A 36 7.10 1.07 -3.29
N ILE A 37 7.02 -0.10 -3.90
CA ILE A 37 6.07 -0.39 -4.96
C ILE A 37 5.00 -1.28 -4.33
N TYR A 38 3.79 -0.74 -4.23
CA TYR A 38 2.63 -1.42 -3.65
C TYR A 38 1.69 -1.86 -4.76
N THR A 39 1.31 -3.13 -4.74
CA THR A 39 0.36 -3.69 -5.70
C THR A 39 -1.07 -3.40 -5.27
N GLY A 40 -1.90 -2.96 -6.21
CA GLY A 40 -3.31 -2.67 -6.00
C GLY A 40 -4.11 -3.88 -5.52
N GLU A 41 -5.30 -3.61 -4.99
CA GLU A 41 -6.21 -4.67 -4.57
C GLU A 41 -7.01 -5.26 -5.74
N GLY A 42 -7.51 -6.47 -5.53
CA GLY A 42 -8.45 -7.13 -6.44
C GLY A 42 -7.81 -8.17 -7.37
N GLY A 43 -8.62 -9.12 -7.82
CA GLY A 43 -8.24 -10.19 -8.74
C GLY A 43 -7.31 -11.27 -8.16
N ASN A 44 -6.95 -11.22 -6.87
CA ASN A 44 -6.21 -12.27 -6.18
C ASN A 44 -7.13 -13.35 -5.63
N ASN A 45 -6.62 -14.58 -5.55
CA ASN A 45 -7.24 -15.68 -4.83
C ASN A 45 -6.96 -15.60 -3.32
N LEU A 46 -7.59 -14.66 -2.63
CA LEU A 46 -7.35 -14.38 -1.20
C LEU A 46 -7.61 -15.59 -0.26
N LEU A 47 -8.45 -16.54 -0.68
CA LEU A 47 -8.79 -17.76 0.08
C LEU A 47 -7.97 -19.00 -0.34
N GLY A 48 -7.00 -18.84 -1.24
CA GLY A 48 -6.10 -19.92 -1.64
C GLY A 48 -4.66 -19.46 -1.69
N ASN A 49 -3.98 -19.72 -2.80
CA ASN A 49 -2.55 -19.40 -2.98
C ASN A 49 -2.21 -17.91 -3.16
N GLY A 50 -3.15 -16.98 -2.99
CA GLY A 50 -2.90 -15.53 -3.11
C GLY A 50 -2.64 -15.02 -4.54
N HIS A 51 -2.53 -15.92 -5.52
CA HIS A 51 -2.22 -15.58 -6.90
C HIS A 51 -3.29 -14.75 -7.60
N GLN A 52 -2.85 -13.86 -8.49
CA GLN A 52 -3.71 -13.15 -9.43
C GLN A 52 -4.41 -14.14 -10.38
N LYS A 53 -5.74 -14.06 -10.44
CA LYS A 53 -6.66 -14.86 -11.27
C LYS A 53 -7.42 -14.02 -12.29
N THR A 54 -7.55 -12.72 -12.08
CA THR A 54 -8.26 -11.81 -12.99
C THR A 54 -7.59 -10.45 -13.03
N GLU A 55 -7.92 -9.65 -14.04
CA GLU A 55 -7.52 -8.24 -14.14
C GLU A 55 -7.95 -7.44 -12.90
N GLN A 56 -7.09 -6.53 -12.43
CA GLN A 56 -7.46 -5.51 -11.46
C GLN A 56 -8.28 -4.40 -12.11
N THR A 57 -9.04 -3.67 -11.29
CA THR A 57 -9.82 -2.51 -11.73
C THR A 57 -9.44 -1.27 -10.95
N LEU A 58 -9.53 -0.10 -11.58
CA LEU A 58 -9.29 1.19 -10.92
C LEU A 58 -10.52 1.63 -10.12
N LEU A 59 -10.88 0.85 -9.10
CA LEU A 59 -12.00 1.09 -8.20
C LEU A 59 -11.51 0.97 -6.75
N ARG A 60 -12.34 1.41 -5.79
CA ARG A 60 -12.11 1.21 -4.35
C ARG A 60 -10.71 1.69 -3.91
N GLY A 61 -9.90 0.82 -3.31
CA GLY A 61 -8.55 1.15 -2.82
C GLY A 61 -7.62 1.63 -3.92
N ASN A 62 -7.72 1.07 -5.13
CA ASN A 62 -6.89 1.48 -6.27
C ASN A 62 -7.22 2.90 -6.71
N LEU A 63 -8.53 3.23 -6.80
CA LEU A 63 -8.98 4.59 -7.08
C LEU A 63 -8.57 5.56 -5.97
N ALA A 64 -8.67 5.13 -4.71
CA ALA A 64 -8.30 5.93 -3.56
C ALA A 64 -6.80 6.27 -3.54
N LEU A 65 -5.93 5.31 -3.89
CA LEU A 65 -4.49 5.53 -4.02
C LEU A 65 -4.14 6.44 -5.20
N LYS A 66 -4.79 6.24 -6.35
CA LYS A 66 -4.64 7.11 -7.53
C LYS A 66 -5.04 8.56 -7.20
N ASN A 67 -6.17 8.76 -6.54
CA ASN A 67 -6.59 10.09 -6.13
C ASN A 67 -5.68 10.68 -5.05
N SER A 68 -5.11 9.85 -4.17
CA SER A 68 -4.17 10.33 -3.15
C SER A 68 -2.85 10.81 -3.75
N LYS A 69 -2.42 10.22 -4.87
CA LYS A 69 -1.33 10.77 -5.69
C LYS A 69 -1.68 12.16 -6.20
N ASP A 70 -2.86 12.30 -6.80
CA ASP A 70 -3.28 13.56 -7.44
C ASP A 70 -3.50 14.69 -6.41
N ASN A 71 -4.03 14.35 -5.24
CA ASN A 71 -4.19 15.29 -4.11
C ASN A 71 -2.89 15.51 -3.32
N GLY A 72 -1.92 14.60 -3.40
CA GLY A 72 -0.64 14.67 -2.69
C GLY A 72 -0.72 14.48 -1.16
N ASN A 73 -1.81 13.90 -0.65
CA ASN A 73 -1.96 13.64 0.78
C ASN A 73 -1.05 12.51 1.27
N PRO A 74 -0.59 12.57 2.53
CA PRO A 74 0.19 11.50 3.13
C PRO A 74 -0.69 10.26 3.43
N ILE A 75 -0.07 9.09 3.38
CA ILE A 75 -0.64 7.78 3.66
C ILE A 75 0.23 7.11 4.74
N ARG A 76 -0.40 6.52 5.74
CA ARG A 76 0.28 5.70 6.75
C ARG A 76 0.69 4.36 6.14
N VAL A 77 1.93 3.93 6.39
CA VAL A 77 2.40 2.60 6.01
C VAL A 77 2.56 1.75 7.25
N ILE A 78 1.93 0.58 7.23
CA ILE A 78 2.09 -0.46 8.26
C ILE A 78 2.75 -1.68 7.61
N ARG A 79 3.83 -2.20 8.19
CA ARG A 79 4.53 -3.39 7.71
C ARG A 79 4.28 -4.57 8.65
N GLY A 80 3.92 -5.72 8.09
CA GLY A 80 3.83 -6.98 8.81
C GLY A 80 5.15 -7.73 8.77
N HIS A 81 5.57 -8.26 9.92
CA HIS A 81 6.79 -9.04 10.08
C HIS A 81 6.45 -10.40 10.66
N ILE A 82 7.21 -11.43 10.28
CA ILE A 82 7.13 -12.75 10.91
C ILE A 82 7.85 -12.65 12.26
N GLU A 83 7.15 -12.97 13.35
CA GLU A 83 7.72 -13.03 14.69
C GLU A 83 7.26 -14.32 15.35
N LYS A 84 8.10 -15.36 15.25
CA LYS A 84 7.74 -16.72 15.67
C LYS A 84 7.43 -16.83 17.16
N ASN A 85 7.93 -15.88 17.97
CA ASN A 85 7.70 -15.86 19.41
C ASN A 85 6.45 -15.07 19.82
N SER A 86 5.79 -14.38 18.87
CA SER A 86 4.51 -13.75 19.16
C SER A 86 3.39 -14.79 19.16
N TYR A 87 2.34 -14.56 19.94
CA TYR A 87 1.17 -15.44 20.00
C TYR A 87 0.54 -15.70 18.63
N THR A 88 0.63 -14.74 17.72
CA THR A 88 0.04 -14.79 16.37
C THR A 88 1.04 -15.20 15.29
N GLY A 89 2.32 -15.40 15.64
CA GLY A 89 3.41 -15.61 14.69
C GLY A 89 3.77 -14.39 13.83
N LYS A 90 3.13 -13.23 14.07
CA LYS A 90 3.33 -11.98 13.33
C LYS A 90 3.27 -10.76 14.24
N VAL A 91 3.91 -9.68 13.82
CA VAL A 91 3.78 -8.33 14.41
C VAL A 91 3.62 -7.30 13.30
N TYR A 92 3.01 -6.16 13.60
CA TYR A 92 2.82 -5.07 12.64
C TYR A 92 3.43 -3.79 13.18
N THR A 93 4.28 -3.13 12.40
CA THR A 93 4.92 -1.86 12.75
C THR A 93 4.38 -0.73 11.91
N TYR A 94 4.18 0.44 12.53
CA TYR A 94 3.90 1.66 11.81
C TYR A 94 5.22 2.31 11.39
N ASP A 95 5.43 2.45 10.08
CA ASP A 95 6.72 2.84 9.53
C ASP A 95 6.74 4.31 9.04
N GLY A 96 5.65 5.03 9.32
CA GLY A 96 5.54 6.46 9.07
C GLY A 96 4.60 6.82 7.92
N LEU A 97 4.70 8.07 7.51
CA LEU A 97 3.93 8.68 6.44
C LEU A 97 4.71 8.63 5.13
N TYR A 98 4.01 8.26 4.08
CA TYR A 98 4.49 8.20 2.70
C TYR A 98 3.56 9.00 1.79
N LYS A 99 4.03 9.39 0.61
CA LYS A 99 3.18 9.91 -0.47
C LYS A 99 3.23 8.98 -1.66
N VAL A 100 2.11 8.83 -2.35
CA VAL A 100 2.09 8.18 -3.66
C VAL A 100 2.68 9.17 -4.66
N VAL A 101 3.82 8.81 -5.23
CA VAL A 101 4.55 9.65 -6.20
C VAL A 101 4.32 9.19 -7.64
N ASP A 102 3.84 7.97 -7.84
CA ASP A 102 3.53 7.44 -9.17
C ASP A 102 2.46 6.34 -9.13
N CYS A 103 1.77 6.17 -10.25
CA CYS A 103 0.74 5.14 -10.46
C CYS A 103 0.80 4.65 -11.90
N LEU A 104 1.08 3.36 -12.07
CA LEU A 104 1.14 2.71 -13.38
C LEU A 104 0.31 1.43 -13.37
N SER A 105 -0.09 0.99 -14.55
CA SER A 105 -0.79 -0.28 -14.74
C SER A 105 -0.01 -1.13 -15.73
N GLU A 106 0.31 -2.36 -15.35
CA GLU A 106 1.11 -3.27 -16.18
C GLU A 106 0.60 -4.70 -16.06
N LYS A 107 1.04 -5.58 -16.95
CA LYS A 107 0.77 -7.01 -16.80
C LYS A 107 1.69 -7.56 -15.71
N GLY A 108 1.11 -8.07 -14.62
CA GLY A 108 1.84 -8.73 -13.54
C GLY A 108 2.44 -10.07 -13.97
N VAL A 109 3.10 -10.76 -13.05
CA VAL A 109 3.84 -12.02 -13.29
C VAL A 109 2.97 -13.10 -13.97
N ARG A 110 1.66 -13.07 -13.70
CA ARG A 110 0.67 -14.02 -14.24
C ARG A 110 -0.09 -13.52 -15.46
N GLY A 111 0.35 -12.41 -16.06
CA GLY A 111 -0.21 -11.87 -17.31
C GLY A 111 -1.47 -11.02 -17.18
N HIS A 112 -2.01 -10.88 -15.96
CA HIS A 112 -3.17 -10.03 -15.67
C HIS A 112 -2.74 -8.59 -15.37
N LEU A 113 -3.55 -7.61 -15.75
CA LEU A 113 -3.35 -6.20 -15.38
C LEU A 113 -3.37 -6.05 -13.86
N VAL A 114 -2.34 -5.41 -13.34
CA VAL A 114 -2.21 -4.99 -11.95
C VAL A 114 -1.91 -3.49 -11.92
N PHE A 115 -2.40 -2.81 -10.89
CA PHE A 115 -2.01 -1.43 -10.61
C PHE A 115 -0.83 -1.42 -9.65
N LYS A 116 0.21 -0.66 -9.97
CA LYS A 116 1.37 -0.46 -9.11
C LYS A 116 1.46 0.99 -8.69
N PHE A 117 1.56 1.19 -7.38
CA PHE A 117 1.65 2.50 -6.76
C PHE A 117 3.03 2.66 -6.15
N ARG A 118 3.76 3.69 -6.59
CA ARG A 118 5.07 4.01 -6.04
C ARG A 118 4.91 4.98 -4.89
N LEU A 119 5.33 4.58 -3.68
CA LEU A 119 5.25 5.41 -2.49
C LEU A 119 6.66 5.82 -2.05
N LYS A 120 6.81 7.07 -1.62
CA LYS A 120 8.03 7.59 -1.00
C LYS A 120 7.77 8.09 0.40
N ARG A 121 8.65 7.71 1.33
CA ARG A 121 8.60 8.14 2.72
C ARG A 121 8.82 9.64 2.81
N LEU A 122 8.07 10.31 3.69
CA LEU A 122 8.29 11.72 3.97
C LEU A 122 9.56 11.90 4.82
N GLU A 123 10.31 12.96 4.50
CA GLU A 123 11.46 13.40 5.29
C GLU A 123 11.05 13.94 6.67
N GLY A 124 12.01 14.08 7.57
CA GLY A 124 11.80 14.63 8.92
C GLY A 124 11.15 13.67 9.93
N GLN A 125 10.94 12.41 9.54
CA GLN A 125 10.46 11.36 10.43
C GLN A 125 11.63 10.59 11.05
N PRO A 126 11.46 9.94 12.22
CA PRO A 126 12.48 9.06 12.79
C PRO A 126 12.97 8.02 11.76
N PRO A 127 14.24 7.58 11.84
CA PRO A 127 14.76 6.52 10.98
C PRO A 127 13.87 5.27 11.05
N LEU A 128 13.76 4.56 9.93
CA LEU A 128 13.10 3.26 9.92
C LEU A 128 13.90 2.30 10.81
N THR A 129 13.23 1.72 11.79
CA THR A 129 13.81 0.74 12.72
C THR A 129 13.67 -0.70 12.21
N THR A 130 12.93 -0.88 11.12
CA THR A 130 12.60 -2.16 10.49
C THR A 130 13.35 -2.31 9.18
N SER A 131 14.09 -3.41 9.03
CA SER A 131 14.70 -3.80 7.75
C SER A 131 13.62 -4.30 6.78
N ARG A 132 13.98 -4.34 5.48
CA ARG A 132 13.13 -4.82 4.37
C ARG A 132 12.32 -6.06 4.75
N VAL A 133 11.08 -6.13 4.29
CA VAL A 133 10.31 -7.36 4.39
C VAL A 133 10.67 -8.27 3.21
N GLU A 134 11.50 -9.28 3.45
CA GLU A 134 11.78 -10.34 2.49
C GLU A 134 10.76 -11.47 2.70
N PHE A 135 9.79 -11.60 1.79
CA PHE A 135 8.86 -12.73 1.80
C PHE A 135 9.40 -13.85 0.92
N THR A 136 9.99 -14.87 1.54
CA THR A 136 10.26 -16.12 0.82
C THR A 136 8.93 -16.86 0.66
N ILE A 137 8.42 -16.96 -0.57
CA ILE A 137 7.37 -17.92 -0.87
C ILE A 137 8.01 -19.29 -0.73
N SER A 138 7.66 -20.03 0.34
CA SER A 138 8.07 -21.42 0.48
C SER A 138 7.46 -22.22 -0.67
N SER A 139 8.33 -22.67 -1.57
CA SER A 139 8.07 -23.61 -2.67
C SER A 139 7.60 -24.97 -2.17
#